data_AF-A0ABC9EZ55-F1
#
_entry.id   AF-A0ABC9EZ55-F1
#
_cell.length_a   1.000
_cell.length_b   1.000
_cell.length_c   1.000
_cell.angle_alpha   90.00
_cell.angle_beta   90.00
_cell.angle_gamma   90.00
#
_symmetry.space_group_name_H-M   'P 1'
#
loop_
_entity.id
_entity.type
_entity.pdbx_description
1 polymer ?
#
loop_
_entity_poly.entity_id
_entity_poly.type
_entity_poly.pdbx_seq_one_letter_code
_entity_poly.pdbx_strand_id
1 'polypeptide(L)'
;MNEDQRSTEDQCGRFWNGIELLKDATEKKHFLPTGLESIDTLLGGGLRQGQLTEITGPSSSGKTQICLHSASNVAAKQMGVVMYLDTSNSFSPSRVATIIYGASDQFGQRGFELQSKDARFKSVMRSIICESVFDIFALFEVLHQLEVSLLNDKVNNGGSKVCLVIIDSISSLLAPIIGGKYPQALQQINRTLNSNVERFETNEASGRTAKFVVPS
;
A
#
# COMPACT_ATOMS: atom_id res chain seq x y z
N MET A 1 23.46 -12.02 38.23
CA MET A 1 22.55 -13.03 37.65
C MET A 1 21.30 -12.28 37.21
N ASN A 2 21.13 -12.19 35.90
CA ASN A 2 19.93 -11.85 35.13
C ASN A 2 19.22 -10.50 35.38
N GLU A 3 19.56 -9.52 34.54
CA GLU A 3 18.62 -8.50 34.06
C GLU A 3 18.37 -8.75 32.57
N ASP A 4 17.29 -9.46 32.25
CA ASP A 4 16.70 -9.49 30.92
C ASP A 4 15.29 -8.86 31.05
N GLN A 5 15.26 -7.54 30.96
CA GLN A 5 14.05 -6.78 30.64
C GLN A 5 14.43 -5.82 29.52
N ARG A 6 14.32 -6.30 28.28
CA ARG A 6 14.42 -5.44 27.10
C ARG A 6 13.05 -4.79 26.88
N SER A 7 12.94 -3.53 27.28
CA SER A 7 11.86 -2.64 26.87
C SER A 7 11.87 -2.50 25.35
N THR A 8 10.72 -2.79 24.74
CA THR A 8 10.42 -2.43 23.36
C THR A 8 10.10 -0.95 23.33
N GLU A 9 11.14 -0.11 23.30
CA GLU A 9 10.99 1.34 23.12
C GLU A 9 10.82 1.69 21.63
N ASP A 10 9.87 2.60 21.41
CA ASP A 10 9.39 3.15 20.16
C ASP A 10 10.49 3.53 19.16
N GLN A 11 10.46 2.91 17.97
CA GLN A 11 11.33 3.29 16.85
C GLN A 11 10.71 4.39 15.97
N CYS A 12 10.42 5.54 16.56
CA CYS A 12 10.17 6.76 15.79
C CYS A 12 11.16 7.83 16.25
N GLY A 13 12.29 7.96 15.54
CA GLY A 13 13.34 8.95 15.82
C GLY A 13 14.75 8.39 16.09
N ARG A 14 14.99 7.09 15.90
CA ARG A 14 16.32 6.49 16.10
C ARG A 14 17.25 6.84 14.93
N PHE A 15 18.34 7.57 15.19
CA PHE A 15 19.42 7.73 14.21
C PHE A 15 20.10 6.37 14.01
N TRP A 16 19.95 5.80 12.82
CA TRP A 16 20.61 4.55 12.44
C TRP A 16 22.11 4.80 12.23
N ASN A 17 22.95 4.03 12.92
CA ASN A 17 24.37 4.01 12.57
C ASN A 17 24.60 3.14 11.31
N GLY A 18 25.72 3.34 10.62
CA GLY A 18 25.99 2.65 9.35
C GLY A 18 26.01 1.12 9.45
N ILE A 19 26.30 0.56 10.62
CA ILE A 19 26.33 -0.90 10.85
C ILE A 19 24.91 -1.44 11.05
N GLU A 20 24.04 -0.73 11.75
CA GLU A 20 22.63 -1.10 11.91
C GLU A 20 21.89 -0.99 10.57
N LEU A 21 22.15 0.07 9.79
CA LEU A 21 21.59 0.20 8.43
C LEU A 21 22.07 -0.92 7.51
N LEU A 22 23.36 -1.29 7.60
CA LEU A 22 23.92 -2.41 6.82
C LEU A 22 23.29 -3.74 7.21
N LYS A 23 23.12 -3.99 8.52
CA LYS A 23 22.47 -5.21 9.05
C LYS A 23 21.01 -5.29 8.60
N ASP A 24 20.27 -4.19 8.72
CA ASP A 24 18.87 -4.06 8.27
C ASP A 24 18.73 -4.36 6.76
N ALA A 25 19.61 -3.79 5.95
CA ALA A 25 19.65 -4.03 4.51
C ALA A 25 19.96 -5.50 4.16
N THR A 26 20.80 -6.19 4.95
CA THR A 26 21.15 -7.60 4.71
C THR A 26 20.11 -8.61 5.19
N GLU A 27 19.26 -8.30 6.18
CA GLU A 27 18.43 -9.32 6.83
C GLU A 27 17.09 -9.63 6.12
N LYS A 28 16.72 -8.94 5.03
CA LYS A 28 15.42 -9.10 4.32
C LYS A 28 14.17 -9.03 5.24
N LYS A 29 14.30 -8.58 6.49
CA LYS A 29 13.22 -8.56 7.50
C LYS A 29 12.12 -7.53 7.24
N HIS A 30 12.28 -6.72 6.20
CA HIS A 30 11.46 -5.54 5.93
C HIS A 30 10.82 -5.55 4.53
N PHE A 31 10.50 -6.72 3.98
CA PHE A 31 9.84 -6.83 2.68
C PHE A 31 8.45 -7.45 2.80
N LEU A 32 7.49 -6.81 2.14
CA LEU A 32 6.12 -7.28 1.99
C LEU A 32 5.95 -7.86 0.57
N PRO A 33 5.78 -9.18 0.41
CA PRO A 33 5.65 -9.78 -0.91
C PRO A 33 4.37 -9.31 -1.61
N THR A 34 4.49 -9.01 -2.90
CA THR A 34 3.36 -8.67 -3.78
C THR A 34 2.52 -9.91 -4.13
N GLY A 35 3.08 -11.11 -3.96
CA GLY A 35 2.45 -12.36 -4.40
C GLY A 35 2.65 -12.65 -5.89
N LEU A 36 3.47 -11.84 -6.57
CA LEU A 36 3.90 -12.03 -7.95
C LEU A 36 5.42 -12.25 -7.95
N GLU A 37 5.85 -13.50 -8.13
CA GLU A 37 7.26 -13.89 -8.00
C GLU A 37 8.20 -13.05 -8.89
N SER A 38 7.79 -12.75 -10.12
CA SER A 38 8.59 -11.91 -11.03
C SER A 38 8.77 -10.48 -10.52
N ILE A 39 7.75 -9.92 -9.87
CA ILE A 39 7.81 -8.57 -9.30
C ILE A 39 8.59 -8.59 -7.99
N ASP A 40 8.35 -9.58 -7.13
CA ASP A 40 9.09 -9.74 -5.88
C ASP A 40 10.59 -9.92 -6.16
N THR A 41 10.95 -10.67 -7.20
CA THR A 41 12.34 -10.81 -7.65
C THR A 41 12.91 -9.47 -8.14
N LEU A 42 12.17 -8.74 -8.97
CA LEU A 42 12.58 -7.42 -9.47
C LEU A 42 12.81 -6.40 -8.33
N LEU A 43 11.98 -6.46 -7.29
CA LEU A 43 12.06 -5.59 -6.11
C LEU A 43 13.04 -6.11 -5.04
N GLY A 44 13.72 -7.23 -5.27
CA GLY A 44 14.69 -7.80 -4.33
C GLY A 44 14.08 -8.52 -3.11
N GLY A 45 12.79 -8.83 -3.15
CA GLY A 45 12.06 -9.57 -2.11
C GLY A 45 10.61 -9.14 -1.91
N GLY A 46 10.17 -8.04 -2.54
CA GLY A 46 8.82 -7.47 -2.40
C GLY A 46 8.87 -5.96 -2.16
N LEU A 47 7.77 -5.40 -1.67
CA LEU A 47 7.67 -3.98 -1.30
C LEU A 47 8.42 -3.72 0.01
N ARG A 48 9.40 -2.82 0.02
CA ARG A 48 10.19 -2.53 1.23
C ARG A 48 9.40 -1.68 2.22
N GLN A 49 9.44 -2.06 3.49
CA GLN A 49 8.85 -1.32 4.59
C GLN A 49 9.50 0.06 4.77
N GLY A 50 8.70 1.07 5.10
CA GLY A 50 9.14 2.46 5.23
C GLY A 50 9.46 3.13 3.90
N GLN A 51 9.13 2.52 2.76
CA GLN A 51 9.39 3.08 1.44
C GLN A 51 8.11 3.26 0.62
N LEU A 52 8.12 4.31 -0.20
CA LEU A 52 7.18 4.54 -1.27
C LEU A 52 7.70 3.82 -2.53
N THR A 53 6.89 2.92 -3.09
CA THR A 53 7.16 2.26 -4.38
C THR A 53 6.16 2.77 -5.42
N GLU A 54 6.63 3.29 -6.55
CA GLU A 54 5.77 3.78 -7.63
C GLU A 54 5.83 2.85 -8.84
N ILE A 55 4.66 2.39 -9.29
CA ILE A 55 4.52 1.62 -10.53
C ILE A 55 3.91 2.54 -11.59
N THR A 56 4.70 2.81 -12.63
CA THR A 56 4.30 3.66 -13.77
C THR A 56 4.15 2.84 -15.05
N GLY A 57 3.28 3.29 -15.95
CA GLY A 57 3.16 2.72 -17.28
C GLY A 57 1.91 3.18 -18.04
N PRO A 58 1.74 2.76 -19.30
CA PRO A 58 0.57 3.10 -20.12
C PRO A 58 -0.75 2.64 -19.48
N SER A 59 -1.87 3.26 -19.86
CA SER A 59 -3.19 2.73 -19.50
C SER A 59 -3.31 1.25 -19.90
N SER A 60 -3.97 0.46 -19.06
CA SER A 60 -4.13 -0.99 -19.26
C SER A 60 -2.85 -1.83 -19.20
N SER A 61 -1.71 -1.29 -18.74
CA SER A 61 -0.45 -2.04 -18.54
C SER A 61 -0.46 -3.01 -17.34
N GLY A 62 -1.59 -3.19 -16.66
CA GLY A 62 -1.72 -4.10 -15.51
C GLY A 62 -1.40 -3.50 -14.13
N LYS A 63 -1.21 -2.18 -13.98
CA LYS A 63 -0.93 -1.54 -12.68
C LYS A 63 -1.95 -1.89 -11.59
N THR A 64 -3.24 -1.65 -11.86
CA THR A 64 -4.34 -2.04 -10.96
C THR A 64 -4.35 -3.53 -10.65
N GLN A 65 -3.92 -4.38 -11.60
CA GLN A 65 -3.81 -5.81 -11.34
C GLN A 65 -2.71 -6.11 -10.33
N ILE A 66 -1.56 -5.43 -10.41
CA ILE A 66 -0.49 -5.54 -9.41
C ILE A 66 -0.99 -5.04 -8.05
N CYS A 67 -1.70 -3.90 -7.99
CA CYS A 67 -2.31 -3.37 -6.78
C CYS A 67 -3.24 -4.40 -6.11
N LEU A 68 -4.18 -4.97 -6.88
CA LEU A 68 -5.12 -5.98 -6.40
C LEU A 68 -4.41 -7.27 -5.97
N HIS A 69 -3.38 -7.71 -6.69
CA HIS A 69 -2.57 -8.88 -6.31
C HIS A 69 -1.86 -8.66 -4.99
N SER A 70 -1.16 -7.53 -4.82
CA SER A 70 -0.48 -7.17 -3.58
C SER A 70 -1.47 -7.11 -2.40
N ALA A 71 -2.59 -6.40 -2.56
CA ALA A 71 -3.64 -6.33 -1.54
C ALA A 71 -4.18 -7.71 -1.16
N SER A 72 -4.52 -8.52 -2.16
CA SER A 72 -5.07 -9.86 -1.96
C SER A 72 -4.07 -10.79 -1.28
N ASN A 73 -2.79 -10.76 -1.67
CA ASN A 73 -1.75 -11.61 -1.09
C ASN A 73 -1.50 -11.25 0.39
N VAL A 74 -1.40 -9.96 0.70
CA VAL A 74 -1.18 -9.46 2.06
C VAL A 74 -2.35 -9.83 2.98
N ALA A 75 -3.57 -9.60 2.51
CA ALA A 75 -4.79 -9.94 3.24
C ALA A 75 -4.99 -11.46 3.40
N ALA A 76 -4.77 -12.24 2.34
CA ALA A 76 -4.90 -13.70 2.38
C ALA A 76 -3.88 -14.38 3.29
N LYS A 77 -2.69 -13.80 3.43
CA LYS A 77 -1.65 -14.25 4.36
C LYS A 77 -1.79 -13.66 5.76
N GLN A 78 -2.82 -12.85 6.02
CA GLN A 78 -3.08 -12.22 7.32
C GLN A 78 -1.88 -11.42 7.85
N MET A 79 -1.17 -10.74 6.95
CA MET A 79 0.04 -9.98 7.31
C MET A 79 -0.27 -8.63 7.96
N GLY A 80 -1.54 -8.22 7.97
CA GLY A 80 -2.03 -6.97 8.53
C GLY A 80 -3.19 -6.42 7.70
N VAL A 81 -3.57 -5.18 7.98
CA VAL A 81 -4.61 -4.47 7.24
C VAL A 81 -4.01 -3.80 6.01
N VAL A 82 -4.75 -3.83 4.90
CA VAL A 82 -4.46 -3.12 3.66
C VAL A 82 -5.42 -1.95 3.53
N MET A 83 -4.90 -0.73 3.38
CA MET A 83 -5.69 0.44 2.99
C MET A 83 -5.58 0.62 1.46
N TYR A 84 -6.70 0.56 0.75
CA TYR A 84 -6.79 0.72 -0.69
C TYR A 84 -7.55 2.00 -1.01
N LEU A 85 -6.85 3.03 -1.45
CA LEU A 85 -7.43 4.30 -1.87
C LEU A 85 -7.70 4.23 -3.37
N ASP A 86 -8.96 3.99 -3.72
CA ASP A 86 -9.42 3.82 -5.10
C ASP A 86 -9.90 5.14 -5.68
N THR A 87 -9.13 5.67 -6.62
CA THR A 87 -9.41 6.98 -7.22
C THR A 87 -10.15 6.90 -8.55
N SER A 88 -10.44 5.69 -9.02
CA SER A 88 -11.03 5.45 -10.35
C SER A 88 -12.12 4.39 -10.36
N ASN A 89 -12.60 3.99 -9.18
CA ASN A 89 -13.59 2.91 -8.98
C ASN A 89 -13.18 1.62 -9.70
N SER A 90 -11.90 1.29 -9.60
CA SER A 90 -11.26 0.15 -10.25
C SER A 90 -11.10 -1.08 -9.34
N PHE A 91 -11.32 -0.91 -8.03
CA PHE A 91 -11.29 -1.98 -7.07
C PHE A 91 -12.41 -2.99 -7.33
N SER A 92 -12.08 -4.29 -7.29
CA SER A 92 -13.01 -5.35 -7.69
C SER A 92 -12.91 -6.54 -6.72
N PRO A 93 -13.92 -6.75 -5.85
CA PRO A 93 -13.98 -7.92 -4.97
C PRO A 93 -14.00 -9.25 -5.74
N SER A 94 -14.65 -9.29 -6.91
CA SER A 94 -14.65 -10.48 -7.76
C SER A 94 -13.24 -10.79 -8.28
N ARG A 95 -12.47 -9.76 -8.62
CA ARG A 95 -11.08 -9.95 -9.02
C ARG A 95 -10.21 -10.42 -7.86
N VAL A 96 -10.39 -9.87 -6.66
CA VAL A 96 -9.73 -10.35 -5.42
C VAL A 96 -10.01 -11.84 -5.22
N ALA A 97 -11.26 -12.27 -5.39
CA ALA A 97 -11.63 -13.67 -5.28
C ALA A 97 -10.90 -14.54 -6.32
N THR A 98 -10.87 -14.10 -7.60
CA THR A 98 -10.10 -14.80 -8.65
C THR A 98 -8.61 -14.93 -8.30
N ILE A 99 -8.00 -13.92 -7.67
CA ILE A 99 -6.60 -13.96 -7.26
C ILE A 99 -6.37 -15.00 -6.14
N ILE A 100 -7.31 -15.08 -5.20
CA ILE A 100 -7.23 -15.95 -4.01
C ILE A 100 -7.46 -17.43 -4.33
N TYR A 101 -8.35 -17.72 -5.27
CA TYR A 101 -8.77 -19.08 -5.64
C TYR A 101 -8.15 -19.58 -6.96
N GLY A 102 -7.55 -18.68 -7.76
CA GLY A 102 -6.97 -19.00 -9.05
C GLY A 102 -7.98 -19.02 -10.20
N ALA A 103 -7.48 -19.04 -11.44
CA ALA A 103 -8.28 -19.05 -12.66
C ALA A 103 -9.00 -20.39 -12.94
N SER A 104 -8.70 -21.43 -12.14
CA SER A 104 -9.29 -22.76 -12.26
C SER A 104 -10.78 -22.79 -11.91
N ASP A 105 -11.27 -21.77 -11.19
CA ASP A 105 -12.69 -21.66 -10.86
C ASP A 105 -13.42 -20.97 -12.02
N GLN A 106 -13.84 -21.77 -13.00
CA GLN A 106 -14.47 -21.35 -14.28
C GLN A 106 -15.89 -20.77 -14.13
N PHE A 107 -16.14 -19.92 -13.16
CA PHE A 107 -17.45 -19.36 -12.97
C PHE A 107 -17.38 -17.85 -12.96
N GLY A 108 -18.10 -17.23 -13.91
CA GLY A 108 -18.44 -15.81 -13.90
C GLY A 108 -19.27 -15.44 -12.67
N GLN A 109 -20.28 -14.58 -12.82
CA GLN A 109 -21.02 -14.02 -11.67
C GLN A 109 -21.56 -15.05 -10.67
N ARG A 110 -21.92 -16.27 -11.10
CA ARG A 110 -22.37 -17.36 -10.20
C ARG A 110 -21.28 -17.91 -9.27
N GLY A 111 -20.02 -17.92 -9.70
CA GLY A 111 -18.89 -18.38 -8.90
C GLY A 111 -18.58 -17.40 -7.79
N PHE A 112 -18.66 -16.11 -8.11
CA PHE A 112 -18.50 -15.05 -7.14
C PHE A 112 -19.55 -15.10 -6.03
N GLU A 113 -20.83 -15.35 -6.35
CA GLU A 113 -21.88 -15.50 -5.33
C GLU A 113 -21.58 -16.65 -4.35
N LEU A 114 -21.07 -17.78 -4.83
CA LEU A 114 -20.68 -18.91 -3.99
C LEU A 114 -19.47 -18.55 -3.11
N GLN A 115 -18.45 -17.94 -3.69
CA GLN A 115 -17.25 -17.48 -2.99
C GLN A 115 -17.57 -16.38 -1.97
N SER A 116 -18.58 -15.54 -2.21
CA SER A 116 -19.01 -14.49 -1.28
C SER A 116 -19.48 -15.05 0.08
N LYS A 117 -19.88 -16.33 0.12
CA LYS A 117 -20.25 -17.02 1.35
C LYS A 117 -19.06 -17.67 2.07
N ASP A 118 -17.94 -17.88 1.38
CA ASP A 118 -16.72 -18.47 1.93
C ASP A 118 -16.15 -17.64 3.08
N ALA A 119 -15.86 -18.31 4.21
CA ALA A 119 -15.26 -17.70 5.38
C ALA A 119 -13.86 -17.12 5.08
N ARG A 120 -13.08 -17.78 4.22
CA ARG A 120 -11.76 -17.30 3.78
C ARG A 120 -11.88 -16.00 3.02
N PHE A 121 -12.76 -15.93 2.01
CA PHE A 121 -12.98 -14.70 1.24
C PHE A 121 -13.45 -13.55 2.13
N LYS A 122 -14.40 -13.80 3.05
CA LYS A 122 -14.87 -12.80 4.01
C LYS A 122 -13.73 -12.29 4.91
N SER A 123 -12.86 -13.18 5.37
CA SER A 123 -11.68 -12.80 6.17
C SER A 123 -10.75 -11.89 5.36
N VAL A 124 -10.51 -12.21 4.10
CA VAL A 124 -9.67 -11.39 3.22
C VAL A 124 -10.29 -10.02 3.00
N MET A 125 -11.57 -9.97 2.63
CA MET A 125 -12.27 -8.70 2.40
C MET A 125 -12.36 -7.83 3.66
N ARG A 126 -12.42 -8.41 4.87
CA ARG A 126 -12.34 -7.66 6.14
C ARG A 126 -10.98 -7.03 6.39
N SER A 127 -9.93 -7.58 5.78
CA SER A 127 -8.55 -7.11 5.95
C SER A 127 -8.17 -6.02 4.95
N ILE A 128 -9.02 -5.77 3.94
CA ILE A 128 -8.82 -4.76 2.91
C ILE A 128 -9.86 -3.65 3.13
N ILE A 129 -9.41 -2.51 3.65
CA ILE A 129 -10.23 -1.30 3.75
C ILE A 129 -10.11 -0.57 2.43
N CYS A 130 -11.20 -0.42 1.70
CA CYS A 130 -11.23 0.27 0.41
C CYS A 130 -12.00 1.58 0.54
N GLU A 131 -11.32 2.69 0.33
CA GLU A 131 -11.91 4.04 0.38
C GLU A 131 -11.87 4.65 -1.02
N SER A 132 -13.02 5.12 -1.51
CA SER A 132 -13.09 5.80 -2.81
C SER A 132 -12.75 7.27 -2.65
N VAL A 133 -11.77 7.75 -3.42
CA VAL A 133 -11.23 9.11 -3.31
C VAL A 133 -11.37 9.83 -4.65
N PHE A 134 -12.17 10.90 -4.72
CA PHE A 134 -12.52 11.55 -5.99
C PHE A 134 -11.78 12.85 -6.27
N ASP A 135 -11.09 13.41 -5.27
CA ASP A 135 -10.28 14.61 -5.42
C ASP A 135 -9.03 14.55 -4.52
N ILE A 136 -8.11 15.46 -4.77
CA ILE A 136 -6.82 15.48 -4.07
C ILE A 136 -6.95 15.88 -2.60
N PHE A 137 -7.95 16.69 -2.24
CA PHE A 137 -8.15 17.11 -0.85
C PHE A 137 -8.68 15.95 0.00
N ALA A 138 -9.63 15.19 -0.55
CA ALA A 138 -10.08 13.94 0.06
C ALA A 138 -8.93 12.94 0.25
N LEU A 139 -8.01 12.84 -0.72
CA LEU A 139 -6.81 12.01 -0.57
C LEU A 139 -5.99 12.46 0.64
N PHE A 140 -5.71 13.76 0.75
CA PHE A 140 -4.93 14.29 1.86
C PHE A 140 -5.61 14.12 3.21
N GLU A 141 -6.93 14.32 3.27
CA GLU A 141 -7.71 14.12 4.47
C GLU A 141 -7.57 12.67 4.97
N VAL A 142 -7.75 11.69 4.08
CA VAL A 142 -7.61 10.27 4.43
C VAL A 142 -6.18 9.92 4.84
N LEU A 143 -5.16 10.43 4.13
CA LEU A 143 -3.77 10.20 4.48
C LEU A 143 -3.40 10.83 5.83
N HIS A 144 -3.90 12.03 6.12
CA HIS A 144 -3.67 12.70 7.39
C HIS A 144 -4.33 11.96 8.56
N GLN A 145 -5.57 11.51 8.38
CA GLN A 145 -6.27 10.68 9.37
C GLN A 145 -5.53 9.37 9.63
N LEU A 146 -5.05 8.71 8.57
CA LEU A 146 -4.26 7.49 8.68
C LEU A 146 -2.96 7.72 9.46
N GLU A 147 -2.25 8.82 9.17
CA GLU A 147 -1.01 9.18 9.88
C GLU A 147 -1.26 9.35 11.38
N VAL A 148 -2.31 10.08 11.74
CA VAL A 148 -2.72 10.28 13.14
C VAL A 148 -3.09 8.95 13.81
N SER A 149 -3.86 8.10 13.14
CA SER A 149 -4.21 6.76 13.66
C SER A 149 -2.98 5.88 13.88
N LEU A 150 -2.03 5.88 12.95
CA LEU A 150 -0.79 5.10 13.07
C LEU A 150 0.11 5.61 14.19
N LEU A 151 0.15 6.93 14.43
CA LEU A 151 0.84 7.50 15.58
C LEU A 151 0.17 7.08 16.91
N ASN A 152 -1.16 7.07 16.96
CA ASN A 152 -1.92 6.67 18.15
C ASN A 152 -1.84 5.16 18.43
N ASP A 153 -1.78 4.31 17.41
CA ASP A 153 -1.62 2.86 17.55
C ASP A 153 -0.21 2.48 18.05
N LYS A 154 0.83 3.28 17.75
CA LYS A 154 2.15 3.11 18.38
C LYS A 154 2.07 3.35 19.90
N VAL A 155 1.22 4.27 20.34
CA VAL A 155 0.99 4.57 21.77
C VAL A 155 0.10 3.52 22.44
N ASN A 156 -0.86 2.94 21.72
CA ASN A 156 -1.81 1.95 22.23
C ASN A 156 -1.63 0.59 21.54
N ASN A 157 -0.90 -0.31 22.19
CA ASN A 157 -0.37 -1.58 21.68
C ASN A 157 -1.44 -2.68 21.41
N GLY A 158 -2.58 -2.36 20.77
CA GLY A 158 -3.73 -3.26 20.66
C GLY A 158 -4.53 -3.23 19.35
N GLY A 159 -4.15 -2.41 18.37
CA GLY A 159 -4.83 -2.30 17.07
C GLY A 159 -4.34 -3.30 16.00
N SER A 160 -5.16 -3.55 14.97
CA SER A 160 -4.73 -4.27 13.77
C SER A 160 -3.83 -3.36 12.91
N LYS A 161 -2.52 -3.66 12.87
CA LYS A 161 -1.53 -2.82 12.16
C LYS A 161 -1.83 -2.73 10.66
N VAL A 162 -1.98 -1.51 10.14
CA VAL A 162 -1.95 -1.28 8.68
C VAL A 162 -0.53 -1.52 8.18
N CYS A 163 -0.40 -2.45 7.25
CA CYS A 163 0.90 -2.90 6.73
C CYS A 163 1.13 -2.51 5.27
N LEU A 164 0.08 -2.08 4.56
CA LEU A 164 0.15 -1.65 3.17
C LEU A 164 -0.89 -0.57 2.89
N VAL A 165 -0.47 0.51 2.25
CA VAL A 165 -1.34 1.55 1.71
C VAL A 165 -1.14 1.57 0.19
N ILE A 166 -2.21 1.41 -0.56
CA ILE A 166 -2.23 1.45 -2.02
C ILE A 166 -3.02 2.68 -2.44
N ILE A 167 -2.46 3.45 -3.38
CA ILE A 167 -3.17 4.54 -4.06
C ILE A 167 -3.23 4.21 -5.54
N ASP A 168 -4.41 3.81 -6.01
CA ASP A 168 -4.64 3.42 -7.40
C ASP A 168 -5.76 4.29 -8.01
N SER A 169 -5.46 5.28 -8.83
CA SER A 169 -4.16 5.84 -9.24
C SER A 169 -4.13 7.35 -9.00
N ILE A 170 -3.02 7.88 -8.48
CA ILE A 170 -2.90 9.34 -8.22
C ILE A 170 -3.14 10.16 -9.48
N SER A 171 -2.79 9.63 -10.65
CA SER A 171 -2.93 10.34 -11.91
C SER A 171 -4.37 10.69 -12.30
N SER A 172 -5.39 9.96 -11.83
CA SER A 172 -6.78 10.36 -12.09
C SER A 172 -7.15 11.64 -11.33
N LEU A 173 -6.58 11.84 -10.15
CA LEU A 173 -6.79 13.03 -9.31
C LEU A 173 -5.99 14.25 -9.80
N LEU A 174 -4.89 14.01 -10.52
CA LEU A 174 -4.06 15.07 -11.10
C LEU A 174 -4.56 15.57 -12.46
N ALA A 175 -5.34 14.78 -13.19
CA ALA A 175 -5.84 15.17 -14.51
C ALA A 175 -6.63 16.50 -14.50
N PRO A 176 -7.53 16.76 -13.52
CA PRO A 176 -8.19 18.06 -13.38
C PRO A 176 -7.21 19.22 -13.08
N ILE A 177 -6.11 18.94 -12.38
CA ILE A 177 -5.12 19.94 -11.96
C ILE A 177 -4.23 20.38 -13.13
N ILE A 178 -3.87 19.43 -14.00
CA ILE A 178 -3.04 19.66 -15.19
C ILE A 178 -3.84 20.36 -16.31
N GLY A 179 -5.16 20.17 -16.35
CA GLY A 179 -6.07 20.85 -17.29
C GLY A 179 -6.48 22.28 -16.90
N GLY A 180 -6.23 22.70 -15.65
CA GLY A 180 -6.54 24.06 -15.23
C GLY A 180 -6.39 24.31 -13.72
N LYS A 181 -5.65 25.39 -13.40
CA LYS A 181 -5.75 26.23 -12.19
C LYS A 181 -5.07 25.84 -10.86
N TYR A 182 -4.27 24.79 -10.68
CA TYR A 182 -3.65 24.56 -9.34
C TYR A 182 -2.20 24.01 -9.32
N PRO A 183 -1.19 24.76 -9.83
CA PRO A 183 0.23 24.37 -9.72
C PRO A 183 0.74 24.28 -8.26
N GLN A 184 0.08 24.93 -7.30
CA GLN A 184 0.43 24.86 -5.88
C GLN A 184 0.10 23.49 -5.24
N ALA A 185 -0.95 22.81 -5.73
CA ALA A 185 -1.36 21.51 -5.21
C ALA A 185 -0.30 20.42 -5.50
N LEU A 186 0.30 20.42 -6.70
CA LEU A 186 1.38 19.49 -7.05
C LEU A 186 2.63 19.64 -6.17
N GLN A 187 3.02 20.87 -5.84
CA GLN A 187 4.11 21.12 -4.88
C GLN A 187 3.76 20.63 -3.47
N GLN A 188 2.49 20.72 -3.08
CA GLN A 188 2.02 20.32 -1.76
C GLN A 188 1.89 18.79 -1.65
N ILE A 189 1.49 18.10 -2.73
CA ILE A 189 1.51 16.62 -2.83
C ILE A 189 2.93 16.10 -2.66
N ASN A 190 3.88 16.65 -3.42
CA ASN A 190 5.27 16.27 -3.25
C ASN A 190 5.75 16.62 -1.85
N ARG A 191 5.41 17.77 -1.26
CA ARG A 191 5.80 18.08 0.13
C ARG A 191 5.19 17.15 1.18
N THR A 192 3.92 16.78 1.10
CA THR A 192 3.24 15.90 2.08
C THR A 192 3.66 14.44 1.90
N LEU A 193 3.90 13.99 0.67
CA LEU A 193 4.50 12.68 0.42
C LEU A 193 5.98 12.65 0.84
N ASN A 194 6.73 13.73 0.61
CA ASN A 194 8.15 13.86 0.96
C ASN A 194 8.39 14.15 2.45
N SER A 195 7.42 14.72 3.19
CA SER A 195 7.51 14.85 4.64
C SER A 195 7.38 13.50 5.34
N ASN A 196 6.71 12.54 4.69
CA ASN A 196 6.52 11.19 5.19
C ASN A 196 7.54 10.18 4.61
N VAL A 197 8.38 10.60 3.65
CA VAL A 197 9.41 9.78 2.99
C VAL A 197 10.60 10.67 2.65
N GLU A 198 11.65 10.68 3.46
CA GLU A 198 12.85 11.46 3.13
C GLU A 198 13.55 10.95 1.84
N ARG A 199 13.67 11.87 0.86
CA ARG A 199 14.49 11.88 -0.38
C ARG A 199 14.06 10.97 -1.55
N PHE A 200 13.59 11.57 -2.66
CA PHE A 200 14.34 11.79 -3.93
C PHE A 200 13.45 12.40 -5.02
N GLU A 201 14.09 13.10 -5.96
CA GLU A 201 13.52 13.76 -7.13
C GLU A 201 12.89 12.75 -8.11
N THR A 202 11.73 13.11 -8.70
CA THR A 202 11.17 12.38 -9.86
C THR A 202 11.15 13.30 -11.07
N ASN A 203 11.71 12.78 -12.17
CA ASN A 203 11.65 13.38 -13.50
C ASN A 203 10.27 13.05 -14.10
N GLU A 204 9.56 14.05 -14.63
CA GLU A 204 8.22 13.91 -15.18
C GLU A 204 8.19 12.96 -16.39
N ALA A 205 7.36 11.92 -16.33
CA ALA A 205 6.93 11.18 -17.50
C ALA A 205 5.40 11.07 -17.49
N SER A 206 4.80 11.48 -18.61
CA SER A 206 3.38 11.61 -18.94
C SER A 206 2.56 10.29 -18.90
N GLY A 207 2.59 9.54 -17.79
CA GLY A 207 1.91 8.25 -17.64
C GLY A 207 1.12 8.13 -16.33
N ARG A 208 0.10 7.26 -16.29
CA ARG A 208 -0.66 6.96 -15.07
C ARG A 208 0.23 6.21 -14.07
N THR A 209 0.25 6.65 -12.81
CA THR A 209 1.08 6.10 -11.75
C THR A 209 0.24 5.54 -10.60
N ALA A 210 0.61 4.35 -10.13
CA ALA A 210 0.11 3.76 -8.90
C ALA A 210 1.20 3.86 -7.84
N LYS A 211 0.85 4.31 -6.64
CA LYS A 211 1.80 4.52 -5.53
C LYS A 211 1.47 3.55 -4.39
N PHE A 212 2.48 2.81 -3.95
CA PHE A 212 2.43 1.91 -2.81
C PHE A 212 3.22 2.56 -1.67
N VAL A 213 2.58 2.78 -0.53
CA VAL A 213 3.27 3.21 0.69
C VAL A 213 3.25 2.03 1.66
N VAL A 214 4.42 1.55 2.06
CA VAL A 214 4.53 0.54 3.12
C VAL A 214 4.92 1.28 4.41
N PRO A 215 4.04 1.37 5.43
CA PRO A 215 4.34 2.09 6.67
C PRO A 215 5.48 1.43 7.46
N SER A 216 6.32 2.23 8.11
CA SER A 216 7.42 1.79 8.99
C SER A 216 6.96 1.09 10.27
#